data_AF-A0AAE1ZBZ6-F1
#
_entry.id   AF-A0AAE1ZBZ6-F1
#
_cell.length_a   1.000
_cell.length_b   1.000
_cell.length_c   1.000
_cell.angle_alpha   90.00
_cell.angle_beta   90.00
_cell.angle_gamma   90.00
#
_symmetry.space_group_name_H-M   'P 1'
#
loop_
_entity.id
_entity.type
_entity.pdbx_description
1 polymer ?
#
loop_
_entity_poly.entity_id
_entity_poly.type
_entity_poly.pdbx_seq_one_letter_code
_entity_poly.pdbx_strand_id
1 'polypeptide(L)'
;MKSQHAYMFIQGKDRGFKRFIGRDVLMNVANGILPNDRLTILYKVSVLGEIHSESGQDNNQPITVPEYNLHEDIVILLSKQMLNDDTLVFASNNPPNRK
;
A
#
# COMPACT_ATOMS: atom_id res chain seq x y z
N MET A 1 1.77 12.26 -28.98
CA MET A 1 2.45 12.77 -27.77
C MET A 1 2.12 11.87 -26.59
N LYS A 2 3.08 11.15 -26.03
CA LYS A 2 2.92 10.41 -24.77
C LYS A 2 3.52 11.27 -23.66
N SER A 3 2.73 11.74 -22.71
CA SER A 3 3.30 12.31 -21.48
C SER A 3 3.93 11.15 -20.71
N GLN A 4 5.26 11.11 -20.63
CA GLN A 4 5.98 10.17 -19.76
C GLN A 4 5.95 10.62 -18.29
N HIS A 5 5.37 11.79 -18.00
CA HIS A 5 5.32 12.35 -16.66
C HIS A 5 4.00 11.96 -16.00
N ALA A 6 4.10 11.31 -14.84
CA ALA A 6 2.95 11.11 -13.96
C ALA A 6 2.49 12.45 -13.39
N TYR A 7 1.18 12.62 -13.24
CA TYR A 7 0.58 13.78 -12.60
C TYR A 7 -0.04 13.37 -11.28
N MET A 8 0.10 14.20 -10.26
CA MET A 8 -0.62 14.04 -9.02
C MET A 8 -2.12 14.26 -9.26
N PHE A 9 -2.92 13.27 -8.86
CA PHE A 9 -4.37 13.37 -8.81
C PHE A 9 -4.78 14.03 -7.49
N ILE A 10 -5.55 15.11 -7.58
CA ILE A 10 -6.11 15.85 -6.45
C ILE A 10 -7.63 15.86 -6.66
N GLN A 11 -8.40 15.71 -5.58
CA GLN A 11 -9.86 15.75 -5.65
C GLN A 11 -10.35 17.03 -6.34
N GLY A 12 -11.26 16.89 -7.31
CA GLY A 12 -11.82 18.02 -8.07
C GLY A 12 -10.92 18.57 -9.18
N LYS A 13 -9.76 17.94 -9.46
CA LYS A 13 -8.87 18.34 -10.56
C LYS A 13 -8.80 17.29 -11.66
N ASP A 14 -9.30 17.66 -12.83
CA ASP A 14 -9.25 16.81 -14.01
C ASP A 14 -7.94 16.98 -14.78
N ARG A 15 -7.52 15.91 -15.45
CA ARG A 15 -6.35 15.89 -16.34
C ARG A 15 -6.74 15.26 -17.66
N GLY A 16 -6.34 15.90 -18.75
CA GLY A 16 -6.61 15.44 -20.11
C GLY A 16 -6.03 16.39 -21.14
N PHE A 17 -6.28 16.09 -22.41
CA PHE A 17 -5.85 16.92 -23.52
C PHE A 17 -7.00 17.83 -23.96
N LYS A 18 -6.84 19.15 -23.78
CA LYS A 18 -7.85 20.14 -24.21
C LYS A 18 -8.17 20.05 -25.72
N ARG A 19 -7.19 19.62 -26.53
CA ARG A 19 -7.34 19.34 -27.96
C ARG A 19 -6.88 17.92 -28.25
N PHE A 20 -7.73 16.95 -27.91
CA PHE A 20 -7.44 15.52 -28.06
C PHE A 20 -7.39 15.08 -29.53
N ILE A 21 -8.39 15.46 -30.32
CA ILE A 21 -8.45 15.19 -31.78
C ILE A 21 -9.15 16.36 -32.49
N GLY A 22 -8.71 16.68 -33.71
CA GLY A 22 -9.38 17.66 -34.57
C GLY A 22 -10.73 17.13 -35.07
N ARG A 23 -11.73 18.02 -35.19
CA ARG A 23 -13.07 17.63 -35.65
C ARG A 23 -13.06 17.17 -37.10
N ASP A 24 -12.27 17.82 -37.94
CA ASP A 24 -11.99 17.44 -39.32
C ASP A 24 -11.47 16.00 -39.43
N VAL A 25 -10.53 15.61 -38.57
CA VAL A 25 -9.99 14.25 -38.52
C VAL A 25 -11.04 13.25 -38.01
N LEU A 26 -11.76 13.62 -36.96
CA LEU A 26 -12.77 12.75 -36.33
C LEU A 26 -13.95 12.46 -37.29
N MET A 27 -14.42 13.46 -38.02
CA MET A 27 -15.60 13.37 -38.90
C MET A 27 -15.27 12.82 -40.30
N ASN A 28 -13.99 12.64 -40.64
CA ASN A 28 -13.61 12.10 -41.94
C ASN A 28 -13.82 10.58 -41.97
N VAL A 29 -14.76 10.15 -42.81
CA VAL A 29 -15.14 8.74 -43.01
C VAL A 29 -13.95 7.87 -43.40
N ALA A 30 -12.99 8.40 -44.17
CA ALA A 30 -11.81 7.64 -44.60
C ALA A 30 -10.89 7.23 -43.43
N ASN A 31 -10.96 7.93 -42.30
CA ASN A 31 -10.15 7.62 -41.12
C ASN A 31 -10.74 6.47 -40.29
N GLY A 32 -12.01 6.09 -40.51
CA GLY A 32 -12.65 4.96 -39.81
C GLY A 32 -12.79 5.13 -38.29
N ILE A 33 -12.67 6.35 -37.76
CA ILE A 33 -12.69 6.63 -36.30
C ILE A 33 -14.13 6.59 -35.75
N LEU A 34 -15.13 6.88 -36.59
CA LEU A 34 -16.55 6.87 -36.26
C LEU A 34 -17.32 5.80 -37.06
N PRO A 35 -17.05 4.51 -36.87
CA PRO A 35 -17.86 3.47 -37.49
C PRO A 35 -19.28 3.54 -36.93
N ASN A 36 -20.28 3.61 -37.81
CA ASN A 36 -21.70 3.72 -37.44
C ASN A 36 -21.99 4.88 -36.46
N ASP A 37 -21.32 6.02 -36.64
CA ASP A 37 -21.43 7.22 -35.79
C ASP A 37 -21.10 6.96 -34.31
N ARG A 38 -20.32 5.92 -34.00
CA ARG A 38 -19.88 5.60 -32.64
C ARG A 38 -18.42 5.98 -32.42
N LEU A 39 -18.17 6.84 -31.45
CA LEU A 39 -16.83 7.17 -30.97
C LEU A 39 -16.44 6.26 -29.80
N THR A 40 -15.45 5.40 -30.01
CA THR A 40 -14.88 4.56 -28.94
C THR A 40 -13.57 5.17 -28.45
N ILE A 41 -13.52 5.58 -27.19
CA ILE A 41 -12.32 6.15 -26.55
C ILE A 41 -11.68 5.10 -25.65
N LEU A 42 -10.44 4.74 -25.94
CA LEU A 42 -9.61 3.91 -25.08
C LEU A 42 -8.70 4.79 -24.24
N TYR A 43 -8.68 4.57 -22.93
CA TYR A 43 -7.78 5.25 -22.02
C TYR A 43 -6.91 4.22 -21.28
N LYS A 44 -5.63 4.56 -21.08
CA LYS A 44 -4.68 3.74 -20.31
C LYS A 44 -4.15 4.57 -19.15
N VAL A 45 -4.28 4.05 -17.94
CA VAL A 45 -3.76 4.66 -16.70
C VAL A 45 -2.71 3.76 -16.10
N SER A 46 -1.62 4.35 -15.61
CA SER A 46 -0.64 3.71 -14.74
C SER A 46 -0.54 4.55 -13.48
N VAL A 47 -0.80 3.94 -12.33
CA VAL A 47 -0.67 4.61 -11.03
C VAL A 47 0.72 4.30 -10.49
N LEU A 48 1.48 5.34 -10.15
CA LEU A 48 2.74 5.19 -9.43
C LEU A 48 2.41 5.16 -7.93
N GLY A 49 2.66 4.03 -7.29
CA GLY A 49 2.71 3.93 -5.83
C GLY A 49 4.17 3.97 -5.39
N GLU A 50 4.47 4.70 -4.32
CA GLU A 50 5.74 4.53 -3.63
C GLU A 50 5.77 3.13 -3.03
N ILE A 51 6.67 2.29 -3.52
CA ILE A 51 7.03 1.06 -2.85
C ILE A 51 8.00 1.49 -1.76
N HIS A 52 7.53 1.57 -0.52
CA HIS A 52 8.44 1.66 0.62
C HIS A 52 9.22 0.36 0.66
N SER A 53 10.46 0.36 0.18
CA SER A 53 11.37 -0.73 0.47
C SER A 53 11.63 -0.70 1.97
N GLU A 54 11.05 -1.64 2.72
CA GLU A 54 11.50 -1.97 4.06
C GLU A 54 12.88 -2.64 3.96
N SER A 55 13.90 -1.92 3.47
CA SER A 55 15.27 -2.45 3.42
C SER A 55 15.93 -2.18 4.77
N GLY A 56 15.91 -3.20 5.64
CA GLY A 56 16.79 -3.27 6.79
C GLY A 56 18.25 -3.33 6.33
N GLN A 57 18.99 -2.26 6.58
CA GLN A 57 20.45 -2.11 6.52
C GLN A 57 21.25 -2.94 5.51
N ASP A 58 21.71 -2.29 4.44
CA ASP A 58 22.86 -2.76 3.66
C ASP A 58 24.16 -2.41 4.40
N ASN A 59 24.79 -3.39 5.06
CA ASN A 59 26.18 -3.25 5.51
C ASN A 59 27.05 -4.30 4.82
N ASN A 60 27.99 -3.84 3.98
CA ASN A 60 28.87 -4.65 3.12
C ASN A 60 30.02 -5.34 3.89
N GLN A 61 29.77 -5.90 5.07
CA GLN A 61 30.72 -6.76 5.77
C GLN A 61 30.03 -8.05 6.21
N PRO A 62 30.69 -9.23 6.08
CA PRO A 62 30.17 -10.49 6.60
C PRO A 62 30.37 -10.53 8.12
N ILE A 63 29.60 -9.72 8.85
CA ILE A 63 29.44 -9.86 10.29
C ILE A 63 28.17 -10.68 10.48
N THR A 64 28.31 -11.93 10.92
CA THR A 64 27.17 -12.74 11.34
C THR A 64 26.62 -12.15 12.63
N VAL A 65 25.61 -11.28 12.51
CA VAL A 65 24.87 -10.76 13.67
C VAL A 65 24.10 -11.95 14.26
N PRO A 66 24.32 -12.31 15.53
CA PRO A 66 23.49 -13.30 16.20
C PRO A 66 22.04 -12.83 16.21
N GLU A 67 21.11 -13.76 16.03
CA GLU A 67 19.69 -13.46 16.06
C GLU A 67 19.30 -12.87 17.43
N TYR A 68 18.49 -11.81 17.43
CA TYR A 68 18.10 -11.12 18.65
C TYR A 68 16.98 -11.91 19.36
N ASN A 69 17.32 -12.63 20.42
CA ASN A 69 16.38 -13.44 21.20
C ASN A 69 15.76 -12.71 22.40
N LEU A 70 15.63 -11.38 22.32
CA LEU A 70 15.13 -10.55 23.44
C LEU A 70 13.77 -11.03 23.97
N HIS A 71 12.89 -11.48 23.08
CA HIS A 71 11.59 -12.02 23.47
C HIS A 71 11.74 -13.25 24.38
N GLU A 72 12.67 -14.16 24.07
CA GLU A 72 12.92 -15.35 24.89
C GLU A 72 13.46 -14.97 26.27
N ASP A 73 14.38 -14.01 26.33
CA ASP A 73 14.93 -13.50 27.59
C ASP A 73 13.84 -12.88 28.48
N ILE A 74 12.95 -12.07 27.90
CA ILE A 74 11.82 -11.45 28.62
C ILE A 74 10.85 -12.53 29.12
N VAL A 75 10.55 -13.54 28.30
CA VAL A 75 9.69 -14.66 28.72
C VAL A 75 10.30 -15.42 29.88
N ILE A 76 11.61 -15.66 29.86
CA ILE A 76 12.33 -16.34 30.96
C ILE A 76 12.24 -15.52 32.24
N LEU A 77 12.45 -14.19 32.19
CA LEU A 77 12.35 -13.31 33.35
C LEU A 77 10.95 -13.36 33.97
N LEU A 78 9.90 -13.22 33.15
CA LEU A 78 8.51 -13.27 33.61
C LEU A 78 8.15 -14.64 34.19
N SER A 79 8.55 -15.72 33.52
CA SER A 79 8.25 -17.10 33.95
C SER A 79 8.93 -17.46 35.27
N LYS A 80 10.13 -16.91 35.50
CA LYS A 80 10.89 -17.10 36.74
C LYS A 80 10.52 -16.09 37.84
N GLN A 81 9.61 -15.16 37.57
CA GLN A 81 9.26 -14.05 38.46
C GLN A 81 10.49 -13.27 38.96
N MET A 82 11.50 -13.12 38.09
CA MET A 82 12.71 -12.37 38.41
C MET A 82 12.47 -10.89 38.12
N LEU A 83 12.80 -10.02 39.08
CA LEU A 83 12.71 -8.55 38.95
C LEU A 83 11.28 -8.01 38.77
N ASN A 84 10.28 -8.72 39.28
CA ASN A 84 8.91 -8.19 39.33
C ASN A 84 8.76 -7.26 40.53
N ASP A 85 8.41 -6.00 40.28
CA ASP A 85 8.07 -5.03 41.35
C ASP A 85 6.63 -5.22 41.85
N ASP A 86 5.73 -5.72 40.99
CA ASP A 86 4.31 -5.91 41.25
C ASP A 86 3.80 -7.30 40.79
N THR A 87 2.68 -7.76 41.36
CA THR A 87 2.02 -9.02 40.99
C THR A 87 0.59 -8.78 40.56
N LEU A 88 0.24 -9.21 39.34
CA LEU A 88 -1.13 -9.13 38.83
C LEU A 88 -1.94 -10.37 39.27
N VAL A 89 -2.93 -10.17 40.13
CA VAL A 89 -3.84 -11.24 40.57
C VAL A 89 -5.15 -11.15 39.81
N PHE A 90 -5.50 -12.20 39.07
CA PHE A 90 -6.80 -12.32 38.42
C PHE A 90 -7.82 -13.01 39.35
N ALA A 91 -8.89 -12.31 39.70
CA ALA A 91 -10.04 -12.92 40.37
C ALA A 91 -11.00 -13.47 39.30
N SER A 92 -11.08 -14.81 39.18
CA SER A 92 -12.12 -15.44 38.38
C SER A 92 -13.43 -15.40 39.15
N ASN A 93 -14.37 -14.56 38.69
CA ASN A 93 -15.74 -14.56 39.19
C ASN A 93 -16.48 -15.78 38.63
N ASN A 94 -16.29 -16.96 39.23
CA ASN A 94 -17.17 -18.08 38.96
C ASN A 94 -18.56 -17.74 39.53
N PRO A 95 -19.62 -17.65 38.70
CA PRO A 95 -20.96 -17.44 39.22
C PRO A 95 -21.38 -18.63 40.09
N PRO A 96 -22.02 -18.40 41.25
CA PRO A 96 -22.46 -19.50 42.10
C PRO A 96 -23.51 -20.33 41.37
N ASN A 97 -23.24 -21.63 41.23
CA ASN A 97 -24.20 -22.62 40.75
C ASN A 97 -25.51 -22.48 41.56
N ARG A 98 -26.56 -21.96 40.94
CA ARG A 98 -27.92 -21.97 41.50
C ARG A 98 -28.39 -23.43 41.53
N LYS A 99 -28.49 -23.98 42.73
CA LYS A 99 -29.22 -25.23 43.01
C LYS A 99 -30.72 -25.01 42.85
#